data_AF-A0A6J8BJ97-F1
#
_entry.id   AF-A0A6J8BJ97-F1
#
_cell.length_a   1.000
_cell.length_b   1.000
_cell.length_c   1.000
_cell.angle_alpha   90.00
_cell.angle_beta   90.00
_cell.angle_gamma   90.00
#
_symmetry.space_group_name_H-M   'P 1'
#
loop_
_entity.id
_entity.type
_entity.pdbx_description
1 polymer ?
#
loop_
_entity_poly.entity_id
_entity_poly.type
_entity_poly.pdbx_seq_one_letter_code
_entity_poly.pdbx_strand_id
1 'polypeptide(L)'
;MMFVTFVKYNSTDKNDISIENEPPWHAENKKNNETEVNSKTMVHNESLFSLPSPWQDICYVNKKINTNDTLRKHMEIISNVSGSNSINFLDFRNFTSNIQENVLFSVTVKCGNGGSVFFPYPGRARLLYSLHISHCILSGFRSEIRDFSIDSIPDDLKYFRLKDSLVLTSISDLYASVDPQEVTKAFECGPLNAIEITESNLTDYFIDLSSIPFSPDTVKEKNADYHRENSDTSFRCKYPYLRYLDKSFSLGLDRQQLNKQFQSFLYPVIEVMNFSHCGISEIPYIFIRV
;
A
#
# COMPACT_ATOMS: atom_id res chain seq x y z
N MET A 1 -9.42 15.87 -16.18
CA MET A 1 -9.89 14.97 -17.26
C MET A 1 -9.09 13.71 -17.11
N MET A 2 -9.65 12.69 -16.44
CA MET A 2 -8.94 11.44 -16.16
C MET A 2 -8.87 10.64 -17.45
N PHE A 3 -7.69 10.57 -18.07
CA PHE A 3 -7.48 9.71 -19.23
C PHE A 3 -7.22 8.30 -18.72
N VAL A 4 -8.27 7.48 -18.64
CA VAL A 4 -8.13 6.03 -18.50
C VAL A 4 -7.65 5.50 -19.85
N THR A 5 -6.35 5.21 -19.95
CA THR A 5 -5.79 4.60 -21.16
C THR A 5 -6.02 3.10 -21.08
N PHE A 6 -6.94 2.59 -21.89
CA PHE A 6 -7.19 1.15 -22.00
C PHE A 6 -6.12 0.52 -22.89
N VAL A 7 -5.15 -0.16 -22.30
CA VAL A 7 -4.20 -0.98 -23.06
C VAL A 7 -4.77 -2.39 -23.18
N LYS A 8 -5.21 -2.76 -24.38
CA LYS A 8 -5.63 -4.13 -24.71
C LYS A 8 -4.38 -4.97 -24.95
N TYR A 9 -3.99 -5.79 -23.97
CA TYR A 9 -2.83 -6.67 -24.09
C TYR A 9 -3.24 -8.03 -24.66
N ASN A 10 -2.65 -8.43 -25.80
CA ASN A 10 -2.81 -9.77 -26.36
C ASN A 10 -1.70 -10.68 -25.80
N SER A 11 -2.10 -11.72 -25.08
CA SER A 11 -1.27 -12.62 -24.27
C SER A 11 -0.45 -13.65 -25.07
N THR A 12 0.28 -13.25 -26.11
CA THR A 12 1.09 -14.21 -26.92
C THR A 12 2.57 -13.91 -27.06
N ASP A 13 3.09 -12.77 -26.60
CA ASP A 13 4.52 -12.48 -26.72
C ASP A 13 5.24 -12.62 -25.39
N LYS A 14 5.90 -13.78 -25.20
CA LYS A 14 6.99 -13.94 -24.25
C LYS A 14 8.25 -13.32 -24.87
N ASN A 15 8.67 -12.16 -24.38
CA ASN A 15 10.05 -11.70 -24.56
C ASN A 15 10.57 -11.09 -23.26
N ASP A 16 11.80 -11.48 -22.94
CA ASP A 16 12.57 -11.08 -21.76
C ASP A 16 12.72 -9.57 -21.65
N ILE A 17 12.34 -9.01 -20.50
CA ILE A 17 12.64 -7.63 -20.11
C ILE A 17 13.81 -7.70 -19.13
N SER A 18 15.00 -7.38 -19.63
CA SER A 18 16.16 -7.07 -18.80
C SER A 18 15.99 -5.69 -18.19
N ILE A 19 15.95 -5.61 -16.86
CA ILE A 19 15.90 -4.37 -16.08
C ILE A 19 17.33 -3.90 -15.87
N GLU A 20 17.70 -2.78 -16.50
CA GLU A 20 18.96 -2.07 -16.27
C GLU A 20 18.75 -0.81 -15.42
N ASN A 21 19.60 -0.71 -14.39
CA ASN A 21 20.10 0.47 -13.65
C ASN A 21 19.20 1.14 -12.58
N GLU A 22 19.60 0.94 -11.32
CA GLU A 22 19.20 1.71 -10.13
C GLU A 22 19.77 3.15 -10.15
N PRO A 23 19.04 4.17 -9.66
CA PRO A 23 19.55 5.53 -9.53
C PRO A 23 20.46 5.72 -8.29
N PRO A 24 21.47 6.62 -8.35
CA PRO A 24 22.57 6.66 -7.38
C PRO A 24 22.35 7.74 -6.30
N TRP A 25 21.52 7.49 -5.27
CA TRP A 25 21.42 8.44 -4.13
C TRP A 25 21.37 7.78 -2.74
N HIS A 26 21.86 6.54 -2.60
CA HIS A 26 22.18 5.94 -1.29
C HIS A 26 23.61 5.39 -1.28
N ALA A 27 24.58 6.26 -1.52
CA ALA A 27 25.99 5.97 -1.24
C ALA A 27 26.43 6.79 -0.03
N GLU A 28 26.20 6.28 1.18
CA GLU A 28 27.05 6.62 2.32
C GLU A 28 27.05 5.46 3.34
N ASN A 29 28.24 4.88 3.51
CA ASN A 29 28.66 3.91 4.53
C ASN A 29 28.16 2.46 4.45
N LYS A 30 28.52 1.74 3.38
CA LYS A 30 28.85 0.30 3.46
C LYS A 30 30.36 0.11 3.38
N LYS A 31 31.01 -0.01 4.54
CA LYS A 31 32.33 -0.65 4.61
C LYS A 31 32.13 -2.15 4.42
N ASN A 32 32.74 -2.67 3.36
CA ASN A 32 32.80 -4.08 3.02
C ASN A 32 33.53 -4.85 4.14
N ASN A 33 32.79 -5.72 4.82
CA ASN A 33 33.33 -6.94 5.39
C ASN A 33 32.51 -8.08 4.80
N GLU A 34 33.03 -8.66 3.71
CA GLU A 34 32.63 -9.98 3.25
C GLU A 34 33.10 -10.99 4.29
N THR A 35 32.18 -11.39 5.17
CA THR A 35 32.35 -12.56 6.01
C THR A 35 31.45 -13.64 5.43
N GLU A 36 32.06 -14.74 4.98
CA GLU A 36 31.39 -15.97 4.61
C GLU A 36 30.26 -16.29 5.60
N VAL A 37 29.03 -16.36 5.08
CA VAL A 37 27.87 -16.83 5.82
C VAL A 37 28.01 -18.34 5.96
N ASN A 38 28.77 -18.74 6.98
CA ASN A 38 28.69 -20.07 7.54
C ASN A 38 27.22 -20.35 7.88
N SER A 39 26.69 -21.42 7.29
CA SER A 39 25.37 -21.99 7.54
C SER A 39 25.19 -22.25 9.04
N LYS A 40 24.66 -21.24 9.74
CA LYS A 40 24.27 -21.32 11.14
C LYS A 40 23.10 -22.28 11.25
N THR A 41 23.33 -23.34 12.00
CA THR A 41 22.33 -24.23 12.56
C THR A 41 21.15 -23.41 13.09
N MET A 42 19.97 -23.63 12.50
CA MET A 42 18.70 -23.08 12.98
C MET A 42 18.47 -23.58 14.40
N VAL A 43 18.74 -22.73 15.38
CA VAL A 43 18.31 -22.95 16.76
C VAL A 43 16.79 -22.83 16.75
N HIS A 44 16.09 -23.97 16.88
CA HIS A 44 14.66 -24.03 17.15
C HIS A 44 14.38 -23.45 18.54
N ASN A 45 14.40 -22.12 18.64
CA ASN A 45 13.84 -21.41 19.78
C ASN A 45 12.32 -21.44 19.62
N GLU A 46 11.64 -22.10 20.56
CA GLU A 46 10.18 -22.14 20.68
C GLU A 46 9.58 -20.76 20.33
N SER A 47 8.84 -20.73 19.23
CA SER A 47 8.14 -19.53 18.79
C SER A 47 6.97 -19.33 19.75
N LEU A 48 7.04 -18.29 20.59
CA LEU A 48 5.94 -17.88 21.48
C LEU A 48 4.62 -17.61 20.72
N PHE A 49 4.68 -17.45 19.40
CA PHE A 49 3.53 -17.31 18.52
C PHE A 49 3.70 -18.20 17.29
N SER A 50 2.72 -19.06 17.04
CA SER A 50 2.56 -19.69 15.73
C SER A 50 1.91 -18.68 14.79
N LEU A 51 2.54 -18.44 13.63
CA LEU A 51 1.89 -17.67 12.56
C LEU A 51 0.61 -18.40 12.12
N PRO A 52 -0.39 -17.68 11.55
CA PRO A 52 -1.55 -18.35 10.96
C PRO A 52 -1.10 -19.42 9.96
N SER A 53 -1.80 -20.56 9.95
CA SER A 53 -1.38 -21.77 9.20
C SER A 53 -0.92 -21.48 7.76
N PRO A 54 -1.64 -20.66 6.95
CA PRO A 54 -1.23 -20.38 5.56
C PRO A 54 0.10 -19.61 5.44
N TRP A 55 0.56 -18.97 6.52
CA TRP A 55 1.79 -18.18 6.55
C TRP A 55 2.99 -19.00 7.00
N GLN A 56 2.81 -20.14 7.67
CA GLN A 56 3.92 -20.91 8.25
C GLN A 56 4.88 -21.45 7.18
N ASP A 57 4.36 -21.77 6.00
CA ASP A 57 5.16 -22.33 4.89
C ASP A 57 5.88 -21.26 4.06
N ILE A 58 5.47 -19.99 4.16
CA ILE A 58 5.92 -18.89 3.28
C ILE A 58 6.69 -17.81 4.06
N CYS A 59 6.45 -17.73 5.35
CA CYS A 59 6.91 -16.65 6.21
C CYS A 59 7.88 -17.17 7.27
N TYR A 60 8.91 -16.38 7.55
CA TYR A 60 9.77 -16.60 8.70
C TYR A 60 9.68 -15.43 9.67
N VAL A 61 9.82 -15.72 10.97
CA VAL A 61 9.75 -14.72 12.04
C VAL A 61 11.15 -14.43 12.54
N ASN A 62 11.59 -13.18 12.39
CA ASN A 62 12.80 -12.67 12.99
C ASN A 62 12.45 -11.94 14.31
N LYS A 63 12.92 -12.50 15.43
CA LYS A 63 12.73 -11.89 16.75
C LYS A 63 13.81 -10.83 16.95
N LYS A 64 13.49 -9.58 16.63
CA LYS A 64 14.32 -8.42 17.02
C LYS A 64 13.91 -7.95 18.42
N ILE A 65 14.62 -8.44 19.43
CA ILE A 65 14.50 -7.86 20.77
C ILE A 65 15.22 -6.52 20.74
N ASN A 66 14.47 -5.43 20.59
CA ASN A 66 15.04 -4.10 20.74
C ASN A 66 15.35 -3.90 22.23
N THR A 67 16.64 -3.91 22.58
CA THR A 67 17.08 -3.79 23.98
C THR A 67 16.77 -2.42 24.58
N ASN A 68 16.49 -1.41 23.75
CA ASN A 68 16.29 -0.03 24.20
C ASN A 68 14.83 0.33 24.46
N ASP A 69 13.87 -0.47 23.98
CA ASP A 69 12.44 -0.29 24.24
C ASP A 69 11.94 -1.47 25.09
N THR A 70 12.14 -1.35 26.40
CA THR A 70 11.85 -2.42 27.36
C THR A 70 10.35 -2.72 27.51
N LEU A 71 9.47 -1.90 26.92
CA LEU A 71 8.03 -1.99 27.14
C LEU A 71 7.28 -2.80 26.08
N ARG A 72 7.77 -2.89 24.84
CA ARG A 72 7.08 -3.62 23.75
C ARG A 72 8.00 -4.59 23.02
N LYS A 73 7.55 -5.84 22.87
CA LYS A 73 8.25 -6.81 22.02
C LYS A 73 8.00 -6.44 20.56
N HIS A 74 9.04 -6.43 19.73
CA HIS A 74 8.91 -6.19 18.30
C HIS A 74 9.19 -7.48 17.52
N MET A 75 8.28 -7.85 16.62
CA MET A 75 8.40 -9.04 15.78
C MET A 75 8.42 -8.65 14.32
N GLU A 76 9.40 -9.17 13.59
CA GLU A 76 9.54 -8.95 12.16
C GLU A 76 9.11 -10.24 11.44
N ILE A 77 8.08 -10.15 10.60
CA ILE A 77 7.58 -11.23 9.75
C ILE A 77 8.04 -10.92 8.33
N ILE A 78 8.77 -11.84 7.73
CA ILE A 78 9.26 -11.69 6.36
C ILE A 78 8.72 -12.83 5.51
N SER A 79 8.11 -12.47 4.38
CA SER A 79 7.43 -13.39 3.48
C SER A 79 8.00 -13.24 2.07
N ASN A 80 8.43 -14.36 1.48
CA ASN A 80 8.88 -14.41 0.10
C ASN A 80 7.86 -15.22 -0.72
N VAL A 81 6.90 -14.52 -1.32
CA VAL A 81 5.79 -15.15 -2.05
C VAL A 81 6.21 -15.37 -3.49
N SER A 82 6.14 -16.61 -3.98
CA SER A 82 6.55 -16.90 -5.37
C SER A 82 5.64 -17.86 -6.11
N GLY A 83 5.65 -17.77 -7.44
CA GLY A 83 4.86 -18.64 -8.30
C GLY A 83 3.36 -18.40 -8.11
N SER A 84 2.59 -19.48 -8.00
CA SER A 84 1.14 -19.43 -7.74
C SER A 84 0.79 -19.24 -6.26
N ASN A 85 1.76 -19.00 -5.38
CA ASN A 85 1.47 -18.78 -3.96
C ASN A 85 0.82 -17.42 -3.75
N SER A 86 -0.07 -17.37 -2.77
CA SER A 86 -0.76 -16.15 -2.37
C SER A 86 -0.83 -16.04 -0.86
N ILE A 87 -0.63 -14.84 -0.33
CA ILE A 87 -0.88 -14.54 1.07
C ILE A 87 -2.18 -13.74 1.18
N ASN A 88 -3.01 -14.07 2.17
CA ASN A 88 -4.18 -13.27 2.52
C ASN A 88 -3.88 -12.41 3.76
N PHE A 89 -3.91 -11.08 3.58
CA PHE A 89 -3.68 -10.14 4.67
C PHE A 89 -4.75 -10.23 5.77
N LEU A 90 -5.97 -10.67 5.44
CA LEU A 90 -7.03 -10.87 6.43
C LEU A 90 -6.68 -11.97 7.45
N ASP A 91 -5.88 -12.97 7.07
CA ASP A 91 -5.40 -13.99 8.00
C ASP A 91 -4.52 -13.36 9.09
N PHE A 92 -3.68 -12.40 8.71
CA PHE A 92 -2.85 -11.64 9.66
C PHE A 92 -3.69 -10.72 10.55
N ARG A 93 -4.71 -10.06 9.98
CA ARG A 93 -5.66 -9.25 10.75
C ARG A 93 -6.41 -10.09 11.78
N ASN A 94 -6.86 -11.28 11.41
CA ASN A 94 -7.54 -12.22 12.31
C ASN A 94 -6.59 -12.83 13.35
N PHE A 95 -5.33 -13.05 12.99
CA PHE A 95 -4.31 -13.50 13.92
C PHE A 95 -4.05 -12.44 15.00
N THR A 96 -3.84 -11.18 14.61
CA THR A 96 -3.52 -10.08 15.53
C THR A 96 -4.68 -9.62 16.40
N SER A 97 -5.93 -9.83 15.97
CA SER A 97 -7.10 -9.46 16.78
C SER A 97 -7.19 -10.23 18.11
N ASN A 98 -6.67 -11.47 18.12
CA ASN A 98 -6.73 -12.38 19.27
C ASN A 98 -5.54 -12.28 20.23
N ILE A 99 -4.51 -11.51 19.88
CA ILE A 99 -3.29 -11.37 20.69
C ILE A 99 -3.57 -10.43 21.86
N GLN A 100 -3.24 -10.86 23.08
CA GLN A 100 -3.40 -10.05 24.30
C GLN A 100 -2.08 -9.42 24.75
N GLU A 101 -0.96 -9.93 24.25
CA GLU A 101 0.38 -9.49 24.59
C GLU A 101 0.69 -8.09 24.03
N ASN A 102 1.57 -7.38 24.72
CA ASN A 102 2.11 -6.10 24.28
C ASN A 102 3.24 -6.30 23.25
N VAL A 103 2.85 -6.74 22.05
CA VAL A 103 3.73 -7.01 20.91
C VAL A 103 3.34 -6.11 19.73
N LEU A 104 4.34 -5.72 18.94
CA LEU A 104 4.17 -5.00 17.68
C LEU A 104 4.76 -5.82 16.53
N PHE A 105 4.11 -5.80 15.38
CA PHE A 105 4.50 -6.55 14.19
C PHE A 105 4.97 -5.63 13.07
N SER A 106 6.11 -5.95 12.48
CA SER A 106 6.57 -5.42 11.20
C SER A 106 6.47 -6.51 10.15
N VAL A 107 5.65 -6.30 9.12
CA VAL A 107 5.41 -7.28 8.06
C VAL A 107 6.08 -6.81 6.78
N THR A 108 6.96 -7.63 6.21
CA THR A 108 7.57 -7.42 4.90
C THR A 108 7.20 -8.56 3.97
N VAL A 109 6.49 -8.25 2.89
CA VAL A 109 6.12 -9.18 1.83
C VAL A 109 6.84 -8.77 0.55
N LYS A 110 7.66 -9.69 0.03
CA LYS A 110 8.29 -9.55 -1.28
C LYS A 110 7.78 -10.66 -2.17
N CYS A 111 7.21 -10.30 -3.32
CA CYS A 111 6.77 -11.28 -4.29
C CYS A 111 7.80 -11.47 -5.41
N GLY A 112 7.79 -12.64 -6.03
CA GLY A 112 8.54 -12.95 -7.24
C GLY A 112 7.75 -13.92 -8.13
N ASN A 113 8.05 -13.97 -9.43
CA ASN A 113 7.47 -14.96 -10.35
C ASN A 113 5.92 -15.07 -10.30
N GLY A 114 5.21 -13.94 -10.21
CA GLY A 114 3.74 -13.93 -10.17
C GLY A 114 3.11 -14.12 -8.79
N GLY A 115 3.91 -14.11 -7.71
CA GLY A 115 3.40 -14.15 -6.35
C GLY A 115 2.40 -13.02 -6.05
N SER A 116 1.36 -13.33 -5.28
CA SER A 116 0.25 -12.41 -5.05
C SER A 116 -0.07 -12.22 -3.56
N VAL A 117 -0.71 -11.09 -3.27
CA VAL A 117 -1.22 -10.76 -1.94
C VAL A 117 -2.65 -10.28 -2.08
N PHE A 118 -3.58 -10.93 -1.38
CA PHE A 118 -4.88 -10.33 -1.13
C PHE A 118 -4.70 -9.26 -0.05
N PHE A 119 -4.75 -7.99 -0.46
CA PHE A 119 -4.43 -6.84 0.36
C PHE A 119 -5.54 -5.79 0.28
N PRO A 120 -6.47 -5.76 1.25
CA PRO A 120 -7.44 -4.69 1.36
C PRO A 120 -6.78 -3.39 1.84
N TYR A 121 -6.83 -2.33 1.05
CA TYR A 121 -6.29 -1.02 1.43
C TYR A 121 -7.16 -0.38 2.53
N PRO A 122 -6.56 0.23 3.58
CA PRO A 122 -5.12 0.52 3.76
C PRO A 122 -4.36 -0.49 4.63
N GLY A 123 -4.84 -1.73 4.74
CA GLY A 123 -4.15 -2.75 5.51
C GLY A 123 -4.27 -2.55 7.02
N ARG A 124 -5.41 -2.05 7.52
CA ARG A 124 -5.60 -1.89 8.96
C ARG A 124 -5.55 -3.24 9.67
N ALA A 125 -4.78 -3.31 10.75
CA ALA A 125 -4.72 -4.44 11.66
C ALA A 125 -4.20 -3.97 13.01
N ARG A 126 -4.71 -4.57 14.09
CA ARG A 126 -4.23 -4.28 15.44
C ARG A 126 -2.77 -4.73 15.57
N LEU A 127 -1.97 -4.02 16.36
CA LEU A 127 -0.55 -4.35 16.61
C LEU A 127 0.36 -4.29 15.38
N LEU A 128 -0.13 -3.86 14.21
CA LEU A 128 0.68 -3.70 13.02
C LEU A 128 1.41 -2.36 13.07
N TYR A 129 2.73 -2.42 13.21
CA TYR A 129 3.60 -1.25 13.32
C TYR A 129 4.19 -0.82 11.97
N SER A 130 4.56 -1.78 11.12
CA SER A 130 5.14 -1.53 9.80
C SER A 130 4.62 -2.54 8.79
N LEU A 131 4.33 -2.08 7.58
CA LEU A 131 3.91 -2.90 6.46
C LEU A 131 4.68 -2.48 5.20
N HIS A 132 5.40 -3.43 4.63
CA HIS A 132 6.11 -3.26 3.37
C HIS A 132 5.70 -4.37 2.40
N ILE A 133 5.07 -4.02 1.29
CA ILE A 133 4.72 -4.94 0.22
C ILE A 133 5.40 -4.47 -1.07
N SER A 134 6.12 -5.38 -1.74
CA SER A 134 6.83 -5.04 -2.97
C SER A 134 6.83 -6.15 -4.01
N HIS A 135 6.85 -5.78 -5.30
CA HIS A 135 6.92 -6.70 -6.43
C HIS A 135 5.73 -7.66 -6.56
N CYS A 136 4.58 -7.29 -5.97
CA CYS A 136 3.43 -8.17 -5.81
C CYS A 136 2.28 -7.87 -6.77
N ILE A 137 1.53 -8.93 -7.09
CA ILE A 137 0.18 -8.79 -7.64
C ILE A 137 -0.78 -8.63 -6.46
N LEU A 138 -1.44 -7.48 -6.36
CA LEU A 138 -2.33 -7.12 -5.26
C LEU A 138 -3.77 -7.35 -5.70
N SER A 139 -4.44 -8.31 -5.08
CA SER A 139 -5.89 -8.52 -5.25
C SER A 139 -6.64 -7.94 -4.05
N GLY A 140 -7.93 -7.62 -4.25
CA GLY A 140 -8.76 -7.11 -3.16
C GLY A 140 -8.42 -5.70 -2.68
N PHE A 141 -7.62 -4.93 -3.43
CA PHE A 141 -7.17 -3.59 -3.01
C PHE A 141 -8.32 -2.67 -2.59
N ARG A 142 -9.47 -2.78 -3.26
CA ARG A 142 -10.67 -1.98 -3.03
C ARG A 142 -11.80 -2.76 -2.35
N SER A 143 -11.54 -3.98 -1.84
CA SER A 143 -12.59 -4.86 -1.31
C SER A 143 -13.30 -4.32 -0.07
N GLU A 144 -12.65 -3.39 0.66
CA GLU A 144 -13.17 -2.82 1.92
C GLU A 144 -13.64 -1.36 1.77
N ILE A 145 -13.78 -0.87 0.53
CA ILE A 145 -14.16 0.52 0.27
C ILE A 145 -15.49 0.94 0.91
N ARG A 146 -16.41 -0.02 1.10
CA ARG A 146 -17.74 0.14 1.71
C ARG A 146 -17.90 -0.58 3.05
N ASP A 147 -16.84 -1.17 3.58
CA ASP A 147 -16.90 -1.91 4.84
C ASP A 147 -16.63 -0.98 6.03
N PHE A 148 -17.66 -0.31 6.54
CA PHE A 148 -17.53 0.62 7.67
C PHE A 148 -17.01 -0.02 8.95
N SER A 149 -16.94 -1.35 9.06
CA SER A 149 -16.32 -2.01 10.21
C SER A 149 -14.81 -1.72 10.29
N ILE A 150 -14.15 -1.41 9.18
CA ILE A 150 -12.71 -1.11 9.13
C ILE A 150 -12.36 0.19 9.89
N ASP A 151 -13.30 1.12 10.03
CA ASP A 151 -13.12 2.34 10.80
C ASP A 151 -12.98 2.09 12.31
N SER A 152 -13.48 0.94 12.79
CA SER A 152 -13.35 0.51 14.19
C SER A 152 -12.00 -0.17 14.50
N ILE A 153 -11.25 -0.57 13.47
CA ILE A 153 -9.95 -1.22 13.64
C ILE A 153 -8.90 -0.16 13.99
N PRO A 154 -8.12 -0.35 15.08
CA PRO A 154 -7.06 0.57 15.44
C PRO A 154 -6.05 0.81 14.32
N ASP A 155 -5.68 2.06 14.13
CA ASP A 155 -4.64 2.48 13.19
C ASP A 155 -3.29 2.59 13.92
N ASP A 156 -2.63 1.44 14.11
CA ASP A 156 -1.33 1.34 14.78
C ASP A 156 -0.13 1.55 13.81
N LEU A 157 -0.41 1.61 12.50
CA LEU A 157 0.60 1.59 11.44
C LEU A 157 1.42 2.87 11.41
N LYS A 158 2.76 2.74 11.49
CA LYS A 158 3.71 3.86 11.49
C LYS A 158 4.48 3.99 10.19
N TYR A 159 4.77 2.88 9.54
CA TYR A 159 5.49 2.86 8.27
C TYR A 159 4.71 2.03 7.27
N PHE A 160 4.21 2.69 6.23
CA PHE A 160 3.47 2.04 5.16
C PHE A 160 4.26 2.17 3.86
N ARG A 161 4.60 1.04 3.23
CA ARG A 161 5.33 0.98 1.97
C ARG A 161 4.68 0.00 1.01
N LEU A 162 4.20 0.51 -0.10
CA LEU A 162 3.69 -0.25 -1.23
C LEU A 162 4.50 0.17 -2.46
N LYS A 163 5.26 -0.78 -3.03
CA LYS A 163 6.19 -0.47 -4.13
C LYS A 163 6.12 -1.49 -5.26
N ASP A 164 6.34 -1.04 -6.49
CA ASP A 164 6.61 -1.89 -7.65
C ASP A 164 5.55 -3.01 -7.81
N SER A 165 4.27 -2.67 -7.63
CA SER A 165 3.20 -3.66 -7.49
C SER A 165 2.07 -3.43 -8.49
N LEU A 166 1.43 -4.52 -8.91
CA LEU A 166 0.31 -4.53 -9.84
C LEU A 166 -0.99 -4.67 -9.05
N VAL A 167 -1.84 -3.64 -9.06
CA VAL A 167 -3.14 -3.64 -8.39
C VAL A 167 -4.19 -4.21 -9.33
N LEU A 168 -4.74 -5.37 -8.99
CA LEU A 168 -5.85 -5.97 -9.72
C LEU A 168 -7.17 -5.33 -9.28
N THR A 169 -7.87 -4.71 -10.22
CA THR A 169 -9.07 -3.91 -9.98
C THR A 169 -10.21 -4.41 -10.84
N SER A 170 -11.36 -4.72 -10.23
CA SER A 170 -12.58 -4.92 -11.03
C SER A 170 -13.17 -3.55 -11.42
N ILE A 171 -13.89 -3.51 -12.53
CA ILE A 171 -14.58 -2.27 -12.94
C ILE A 171 -15.65 -1.86 -11.93
N SER A 172 -16.31 -2.83 -11.30
CA SER A 172 -17.23 -2.59 -10.19
C SER A 172 -16.57 -1.86 -9.03
N ASP A 173 -15.36 -2.29 -8.63
CA ASP A 173 -14.61 -1.65 -7.55
C ASP A 173 -14.17 -0.22 -7.92
N LEU A 174 -13.81 0.00 -9.19
CA LEU A 174 -13.50 1.35 -9.66
C LEU A 174 -14.73 2.26 -9.52
N TYR A 175 -15.91 1.81 -9.96
CA TYR A 175 -17.14 2.60 -9.80
C TYR A 175 -17.49 2.84 -8.34
N ALA A 176 -17.30 1.84 -7.48
CA ALA A 176 -17.53 1.99 -6.05
C ALA A 176 -16.67 3.12 -5.44
N SER A 177 -15.49 3.39 -5.99
CA SER A 177 -14.60 4.48 -5.55
C SER A 177 -14.96 5.88 -6.06
N VAL A 178 -15.89 5.96 -7.01
CA VAL A 178 -16.33 7.23 -7.59
C VAL A 178 -17.50 7.82 -6.81
N ASP A 179 -18.22 7.04 -6.00
CA ASP A 179 -19.31 7.53 -5.16
C ASP A 179 -18.82 7.90 -3.76
N PRO A 180 -18.57 9.21 -3.46
CA PRO A 180 -18.01 9.62 -2.18
C PRO A 180 -18.93 9.39 -0.98
N GLN A 181 -20.23 9.18 -1.17
CA GLN A 181 -21.15 8.94 -0.06
C GLN A 181 -21.03 7.52 0.51
N GLU A 182 -20.39 6.61 -0.23
CA GLU A 182 -20.29 5.20 0.14
C GLU A 182 -18.85 4.76 0.48
N VAL A 183 -17.91 5.70 0.64
CA VAL A 183 -16.51 5.40 0.97
C VAL A 183 -16.25 5.51 2.47
N THR A 184 -15.61 4.49 3.04
CA THR A 184 -15.19 4.50 4.46
C THR A 184 -14.08 5.51 4.72
N LYS A 185 -14.02 6.05 5.94
CA LYS A 185 -12.99 7.02 6.30
C LYS A 185 -11.59 6.40 6.23
N ALA A 186 -11.45 5.16 6.66
CA ALA A 186 -10.20 4.41 6.61
C ALA A 186 -9.72 4.20 5.18
N PHE A 187 -10.61 3.88 4.23
CA PHE A 187 -10.21 3.75 2.83
C PHE A 187 -9.79 5.10 2.25
N GLU A 188 -10.58 6.16 2.42
CA GLU A 188 -10.25 7.47 1.86
C GLU A 188 -8.98 8.08 2.50
N CYS A 189 -8.80 7.92 3.82
CA CYS A 189 -7.70 8.53 4.56
C CYS A 189 -6.46 7.65 4.73
N GLY A 190 -6.51 6.37 4.36
CA GLY A 190 -5.41 5.45 4.60
C GLY A 190 -4.95 5.36 6.08
N PRO A 191 -3.63 5.21 6.32
CA PRO A 191 -3.05 5.18 7.66
C PRO A 191 -2.77 6.60 8.18
N LEU A 192 -3.72 7.16 8.92
CA LEU A 192 -3.67 8.51 9.49
C LEU A 192 -2.54 8.69 10.49
N ASN A 193 -2.18 7.61 11.20
CA ASN A 193 -1.17 7.61 12.23
C ASN A 193 0.25 7.33 11.72
N ALA A 194 0.44 7.21 10.40
CA ALA A 194 1.72 6.95 9.77
C ALA A 194 2.71 8.12 9.93
N ILE A 195 3.97 7.78 10.12
CA ILE A 195 5.12 8.69 10.05
C ILE A 195 5.66 8.75 8.62
N GLU A 196 5.62 7.60 7.94
CA GLU A 196 6.07 7.44 6.57
C GLU A 196 5.01 6.70 5.74
N ILE A 197 4.67 7.28 4.59
CA ILE A 197 3.85 6.64 3.56
C ILE A 197 4.65 6.62 2.27
N THR A 198 4.82 5.45 1.69
CA THR A 198 5.35 5.28 0.33
C THR A 198 4.40 4.44 -0.50
N GLU A 199 3.92 5.00 -1.60
CA GLU A 199 3.07 4.37 -2.61
C GLU A 199 3.69 4.66 -3.98
N SER A 200 4.70 3.89 -4.36
CA SER A 200 5.54 4.20 -5.53
C SER A 200 5.43 3.10 -6.58
N ASN A 201 5.38 3.51 -7.85
CA ASN A 201 5.35 2.59 -8.99
C ASN A 201 4.23 1.53 -8.89
N LEU A 202 3.00 2.01 -8.64
CA LEU A 202 1.80 1.17 -8.59
C LEU A 202 1.08 1.24 -9.93
N THR A 203 0.76 0.09 -10.50
CA THR A 203 0.02 -0.03 -11.77
C THR A 203 -1.32 -0.69 -11.53
N ASP A 204 -2.43 -0.05 -11.89
CA ASP A 204 -3.76 -0.70 -11.90
C ASP A 204 -3.93 -1.57 -13.16
N TYR A 205 -4.45 -2.78 -12.98
CA TYR A 205 -4.83 -3.72 -14.04
C TYR A 205 -6.29 -4.14 -13.88
N PHE A 206 -7.07 -4.00 -14.96
CA PHE A 206 -8.51 -4.26 -14.92
C PHE A 206 -8.84 -5.70 -15.35
N ILE A 207 -9.43 -6.49 -14.43
CA ILE A 207 -9.61 -7.94 -14.62
C ILE A 207 -10.83 -8.28 -15.51
N ASP A 208 -11.77 -7.35 -15.69
CA ASP A 208 -12.98 -7.59 -16.49
C ASP A 208 -13.43 -6.31 -17.20
N LEU A 209 -13.10 -6.21 -18.50
CA LEU A 209 -13.56 -5.13 -19.37
C LEU A 209 -14.89 -5.46 -20.07
N SER A 210 -15.37 -6.69 -19.95
CA SER A 210 -16.56 -7.15 -20.66
C SER A 210 -17.86 -6.69 -20.00
N SER A 211 -17.78 -6.36 -18.71
CA SER A 211 -18.92 -5.91 -17.90
C SER A 211 -19.09 -4.40 -17.82
N ILE A 212 -18.43 -3.59 -18.67
CA ILE A 212 -18.61 -2.12 -18.68
C ILE A 212 -20.07 -1.79 -19.01
N PRO A 213 -20.90 -1.35 -18.04
CA PRO A 213 -22.35 -1.25 -18.24
C PRO A 213 -22.81 -0.02 -19.03
N PHE A 214 -21.91 0.80 -19.58
CA PHE A 214 -22.23 2.19 -19.90
C PHE A 214 -21.94 2.58 -21.34
N SER A 215 -22.83 3.41 -21.88
CA SER A 215 -22.51 4.23 -23.04
C SER A 215 -21.53 5.34 -22.63
N PRO A 216 -20.69 5.84 -23.55
CA PRO A 216 -19.76 6.94 -23.30
C PRO A 216 -20.40 8.20 -22.69
N ASP A 217 -21.71 8.40 -22.88
CA ASP A 217 -22.44 9.57 -22.40
C ASP A 217 -22.72 9.50 -20.89
N THR A 218 -23.01 8.31 -20.35
CA THR A 218 -23.21 8.13 -18.90
C THR A 218 -21.94 8.40 -18.10
N VAL A 219 -20.77 8.13 -18.70
CA VAL A 219 -19.46 8.44 -18.09
C VAL A 219 -19.22 9.95 -18.05
N LYS A 220 -19.59 10.68 -19.11
CA LYS A 220 -19.44 12.14 -19.15
C LYS A 220 -20.35 12.83 -18.15
N GLU A 221 -21.61 12.40 -18.04
CA GLU A 221 -22.59 12.98 -17.13
C GLU A 221 -22.19 12.76 -15.66
N LYS A 222 -21.81 11.51 -15.31
CA LYS A 222 -21.27 11.21 -13.97
C LYS A 222 -19.98 11.96 -13.65
N ASN A 223 -19.11 12.20 -14.63
CA ASN A 223 -17.89 12.99 -14.40
C ASN A 223 -18.19 14.47 -14.13
N ALA A 224 -19.21 15.04 -14.76
CA ALA A 224 -19.61 16.43 -14.54
C ALA A 224 -20.19 16.62 -13.13
N ASP A 225 -21.04 15.69 -12.68
CA ASP A 225 -21.61 15.71 -11.34
C ASP A 225 -20.56 15.37 -10.26
N TYR A 226 -19.66 14.42 -10.54
CA TYR A 226 -18.54 14.06 -9.66
C TYR A 226 -17.72 15.28 -9.26
N HIS A 227 -17.41 16.17 -10.20
CA HIS A 227 -16.64 17.38 -9.91
C HIS A 227 -17.41 18.42 -9.10
N ARG A 228 -18.75 18.42 -9.17
CA ARG A 228 -19.61 19.37 -8.44
C ARG A 228 -19.91 18.90 -7.01
N GLU A 229 -19.98 17.59 -6.78
CA GLU A 229 -20.33 17.01 -5.49
C GLU A 229 -19.12 16.60 -4.63
N ASN A 230 -17.96 16.29 -5.24
CA ASN A 230 -16.76 15.91 -4.47
C ASN A 230 -16.04 17.04 -3.73
N SER A 231 -16.53 18.29 -3.80
CA SER A 231 -16.01 19.34 -2.92
C SER A 231 -16.45 19.15 -1.45
N ASP A 232 -17.38 18.23 -1.18
CA ASP A 232 -18.02 18.06 0.12
C ASP A 232 -17.87 16.63 0.67
N THR A 233 -16.65 16.07 0.62
CA THR A 233 -16.35 14.87 1.42
C THR A 233 -16.62 15.18 2.88
N SER A 234 -17.44 14.37 3.56
CA SER A 234 -17.94 14.63 4.92
C SER A 234 -16.86 14.67 6.00
N PHE A 235 -15.63 14.28 5.67
CA PHE A 235 -14.49 14.28 6.58
C PHE A 235 -13.21 14.78 5.92
N ARG A 236 -12.35 15.40 6.74
CA ARG A 236 -10.97 15.77 6.37
C ARG A 236 -9.98 14.79 6.99
N CYS A 237 -8.99 14.36 6.22
CA CYS A 237 -7.96 13.45 6.71
C CYS A 237 -6.80 14.25 7.32
N LYS A 238 -6.61 14.16 8.63
CA LYS A 238 -5.51 14.82 9.33
C LYS A 238 -4.43 13.81 9.67
N TYR A 239 -3.22 14.02 9.17
CA TYR A 239 -2.06 13.16 9.40
C TYR A 239 -1.11 13.81 10.41
N PRO A 240 -1.36 13.67 11.73
CA PRO A 240 -0.64 14.43 12.76
C PRO A 240 0.86 14.11 12.85
N TYR A 241 1.32 12.98 12.33
CA TYR A 241 2.70 12.49 12.49
C TYR A 241 3.44 12.28 11.17
N LEU A 242 2.80 12.50 10.02
CA LEU A 242 3.37 12.19 8.72
C LEU A 242 4.50 13.16 8.39
N ARG A 243 5.72 12.64 8.25
CA ARG A 243 6.94 13.40 7.94
C ARG A 243 7.43 13.13 6.52
N TYR A 244 7.17 11.95 5.98
CA TYR A 244 7.59 11.55 4.63
C TYR A 244 6.43 10.95 3.84
N LEU A 245 6.15 11.52 2.68
CA LEU A 245 5.16 11.05 1.72
C LEU A 245 5.82 10.84 0.36
N ASP A 246 5.78 9.63 -0.17
CA ASP A 246 6.30 9.32 -1.50
C ASP A 246 5.22 8.69 -2.35
N LYS A 247 4.87 9.36 -3.45
CA LYS A 247 3.95 8.88 -4.47
C LYS A 247 4.59 8.86 -5.86
N SER A 248 5.92 8.70 -5.91
CA SER A 248 6.69 8.72 -7.17
C SER A 248 6.26 7.63 -8.15
N PHE A 249 6.46 7.87 -9.44
CA PHE A 249 6.07 6.95 -10.53
C PHE A 249 4.57 6.58 -10.55
N SER A 250 3.72 7.43 -9.95
CA SER A 250 2.27 7.25 -10.01
C SER A 250 1.73 7.87 -11.29
N LEU A 251 1.57 7.06 -12.35
CA LEU A 251 1.07 7.51 -13.66
C LEU A 251 -0.37 8.02 -13.61
N GLY A 252 -1.15 7.56 -12.63
CA GLY A 252 -2.53 8.00 -12.42
C GLY A 252 -2.65 9.38 -11.76
N LEU A 253 -1.59 9.86 -11.09
CA LEU A 253 -1.61 11.09 -10.31
C LEU A 253 -1.45 12.32 -11.20
N ASP A 254 -2.55 13.00 -11.47
CA ASP A 254 -2.59 14.28 -12.19
C ASP A 254 -2.70 15.49 -11.25
N ARG A 255 -2.57 16.71 -11.82
CA ARG A 255 -2.68 17.96 -11.07
C ARG A 255 -4.03 18.12 -10.35
N GLN A 256 -5.13 17.64 -10.95
CA GLN A 256 -6.46 17.79 -10.35
C GLN A 256 -6.62 16.89 -9.13
N GLN A 257 -6.17 15.64 -9.22
CA GLN A 257 -6.15 14.70 -8.10
C GLN A 257 -5.26 15.21 -6.98
N LEU A 258 -4.07 15.72 -7.30
CA LEU A 258 -3.16 16.27 -6.30
C LEU A 258 -3.77 17.48 -5.59
N ASN A 259 -4.42 18.38 -6.33
CA ASN A 259 -5.14 19.52 -5.73
C ASN A 259 -6.28 19.05 -4.81
N LYS A 260 -7.07 18.06 -5.24
CA LYS A 260 -8.13 17.46 -4.41
C LYS A 260 -7.53 16.89 -3.12
N GLN A 261 -6.43 16.15 -3.23
CA GLN A 261 -5.73 15.58 -2.09
C GLN A 261 -5.33 16.66 -1.07
N PHE A 262 -4.76 17.78 -1.51
CA PHE A 262 -4.38 18.88 -0.60
C PHE A 262 -5.53 19.71 -0.06
N GLN A 263 -6.71 19.66 -0.68
CA GLN A 263 -7.92 20.27 -0.12
C GLN A 263 -8.52 19.39 0.99
N SER A 264 -8.51 18.07 0.80
CA SER A 264 -9.10 17.12 1.73
C SER A 264 -8.15 16.74 2.88
N PHE A 265 -6.84 16.81 2.68
CA PHE A 265 -5.84 16.28 3.61
C PHE A 265 -5.02 17.39 4.30
N LEU A 266 -4.70 17.18 5.59
CA LEU A 266 -3.92 18.10 6.41
C LEU A 266 -2.63 17.43 6.89
N TYR A 267 -1.50 18.09 6.61
CA TYR A 267 -0.14 17.60 6.84
C TYR A 267 0.67 18.55 7.74
N PRO A 268 0.36 18.64 9.05
CA PRO A 268 0.93 19.67 9.94
C PRO A 268 2.44 19.56 10.18
N VAL A 269 3.06 18.40 9.95
CA VAL A 269 4.48 18.13 10.27
C VAL A 269 5.24 17.47 9.12
N ILE A 270 4.76 17.61 7.89
CA ILE A 270 5.41 17.02 6.71
C ILE A 270 6.74 17.70 6.42
N GLU A 271 7.76 16.89 6.14
CA GLU A 271 9.12 17.34 5.85
C GLU A 271 9.50 17.06 4.40
N VAL A 272 9.10 15.90 3.88
CA VAL A 272 9.43 15.45 2.53
C VAL A 272 8.18 14.99 1.81
N MET A 273 7.98 15.52 0.60
CA MET A 273 7.03 14.97 -0.36
C MET A 273 7.73 14.64 -1.67
N ASN A 274 7.73 13.37 -2.06
CA ASN A 274 8.30 12.90 -3.32
C ASN A 274 7.18 12.58 -4.31
N PHE A 275 7.05 13.41 -5.34
CA PHE A 275 6.16 13.22 -6.48
C PHE A 275 6.94 13.12 -7.80
N SER A 276 8.19 12.66 -7.73
CA SER A 276 9.04 12.51 -8.92
C SER A 276 8.45 11.49 -9.91
N HIS A 277 8.64 11.75 -11.20
CA HIS A 277 8.16 10.88 -12.28
C HIS A 277 6.64 10.62 -12.27
N CYS A 278 5.87 11.52 -11.67
CA CYS A 278 4.42 11.56 -11.81
C CYS A 278 4.03 12.45 -12.99
N GLY A 279 2.78 12.35 -13.47
CA GLY A 279 2.25 13.19 -14.56
C GLY A 279 2.06 14.67 -14.20
N ILE A 280 2.74 15.17 -13.17
CA ILE A 280 2.60 16.52 -12.63
C ILE A 280 3.69 17.40 -13.24
N SER A 281 3.30 18.32 -14.11
CA SER A 281 4.21 19.28 -14.75
C SER A 281 4.45 20.55 -13.91
N GLU A 282 3.61 20.80 -12.89
CA GLU A 282 3.60 22.03 -12.10
C GLU A 282 3.33 21.73 -10.63
N ILE A 283 4.06 22.39 -9.72
CA ILE A 283 3.83 22.29 -8.28
C ILE A 283 2.52 23.02 -7.93
N PRO A 284 1.57 22.38 -7.23
CA PRO A 284 0.35 23.04 -6.77
C PRO A 284 0.60 24.31 -5.95
N TYR A 285 -0.22 25.34 -6.16
CA TYR A 285 -0.13 26.62 -5.45
C TYR A 285 -0.20 26.50 -3.92
N ILE A 286 -0.75 25.41 -3.38
CA ILE A 286 -0.85 25.18 -1.94
C ILE A 286 0.52 25.07 -1.26
N PHE A 287 1.57 24.69 -1.99
CA PHE A 287 2.94 24.64 -1.50
C PHE A 287 3.66 26.00 -1.50
N ILE A 288 3.09 26.99 -2.18
CA ILE A 288 3.68 28.32 -2.31
C ILE A 288 3.24 29.23 -1.14
N ARG A 289 2.27 28.81 -0.32
CA ARG A 289 1.73 29.56 0.82
C ARG A 289 2.23 29.05 2.19
N VAL A 290 3.52 28.76 2.30
CA VAL A 290 4.17 28.57 3.61
C VAL A 290 4.87 29.87 4.00
#